data_AF-A0A1B8GV14-F1
#
_entry.id   AF-A0A1B8GV14-F1
#
_cell.length_a   1.000
_cell.length_b   1.000
_cell.length_c   1.000
_cell.angle_alpha   90.00
_cell.angle_beta   90.00
_cell.angle_gamma   90.00
#
_symmetry.space_group_name_H-M   'P 1'
#
loop_
_entity.id
_entity.type
_entity.pdbx_description
1 polymer ?
#
loop_
_entity_poly.entity_id
_entity_poly.type
_entity_poly.pdbx_seq_one_letter_code
_entity_poly.pdbx_strand_id
1 'polypeptide(L)'
;MSLTCDPRAPQAVPPDPELVQLKLEQQELCLELKRLYGDAFVQGSIRTEASEEYHQLNRQITTVTKMLEQELKREYQQDYFYYIYKEELKKIIKKIIVMALTYVKPVVKH
;
A
#
# COMPACT_ATOMS: atom_id res chain seq x y z
N MET A 1 -12.20 -15.17 6.06
CA MET A 1 -12.65 -13.76 6.08
C MET A 1 -11.52 -12.92 5.51
N SER A 2 -11.56 -12.61 4.22
CA SER A 2 -10.57 -11.74 3.58
C SER A 2 -10.86 -10.32 4.05
N LEU A 3 -9.99 -9.72 4.86
CA LEU A 3 -10.08 -8.29 5.18
C LEU A 3 -9.86 -7.52 3.87
N THR A 4 -10.94 -7.12 3.24
CA THR A 4 -10.91 -6.19 2.11
C THR A 4 -10.30 -4.88 2.62
N CYS A 5 -9.30 -4.37 1.92
CA CYS A 5 -8.64 -3.09 2.25
C CYS A 5 -9.67 -1.97 2.39
N ASP A 6 -9.35 -0.94 3.18
CA ASP A 6 -10.20 0.24 3.34
C ASP A 6 -10.56 0.82 1.97
N PRO A 7 -11.85 0.99 1.61
CA PRO A 7 -12.25 1.68 0.38
C PRO A 7 -11.79 3.15 0.31
N ARG A 8 -11.31 3.73 1.42
CA ARG A 8 -10.74 5.09 1.49
C ARG A 8 -9.22 5.12 1.32
N ALA A 9 -8.55 3.97 1.22
CA ALA A 9 -7.11 3.94 1.01
C ALA A 9 -6.74 4.68 -0.29
N PRO A 10 -5.65 5.48 -0.29
CA PRO A 10 -5.11 6.07 -1.49
C PRO A 10 -4.87 4.98 -2.53
N GLN A 11 -5.41 5.17 -3.73
CA GLN A 11 -5.18 4.23 -4.84
C GLN A 11 -3.72 4.30 -5.34
N ALA A 12 -2.99 5.36 -4.97
CA ALA A 12 -1.60 5.57 -5.34
C ALA A 12 -0.75 5.89 -4.11
N VAL A 13 0.45 5.30 -4.09
CA VAL A 13 1.48 5.63 -3.10
C VAL A 13 1.89 7.10 -3.28
N PRO A 14 2.00 7.89 -2.19
CA PRO A 14 2.56 9.23 -2.27
C PRO A 14 3.94 9.22 -2.95
N PRO A 15 4.31 10.28 -3.69
CA PRO A 15 5.61 10.33 -4.34
C PRO A 15 6.73 10.37 -3.30
N ASP A 16 7.45 9.26 -3.17
CA ASP A 16 8.66 9.14 -2.34
C ASP A 16 9.83 9.87 -3.04
N PRO A 17 10.50 10.84 -2.37
CA PRO A 17 11.66 11.54 -2.92
C PRO A 17 12.75 10.62 -3.46
N GLU A 18 13.02 9.50 -2.79
CA GLU A 18 14.05 8.53 -3.20
C GLU A 18 13.62 7.82 -4.50
N LEU A 19 12.35 7.38 -4.56
CA LEU A 19 11.80 6.76 -5.77
C LEU A 19 11.76 7.73 -6.96
N VAL A 20 11.52 9.01 -6.71
CA VAL A 20 11.56 10.06 -7.74
C VAL A 20 12.97 10.22 -8.29
N GLN A 21 13.99 10.27 -7.42
CA GLN A 21 15.40 10.35 -7.84
C GLN A 21 15.82 9.12 -8.66
N LEU A 22 15.54 7.90 -8.19
CA LEU A 22 15.87 6.68 -8.90
C LEU A 22 15.21 6.62 -10.30
N LYS A 23 13.98 7.10 -10.44
CA LYS A 23 13.29 7.17 -11.74
C LYS A 23 13.91 8.20 -12.69
N LEU A 24 14.42 9.31 -12.18
CA LEU A 24 15.15 10.29 -12.98
C LEU A 24 16.46 9.69 -13.49
N GLU A 25 17.25 9.07 -12.61
CA GLU A 25 18.49 8.36 -12.97
C GLU A 25 18.23 7.26 -14.02
N GLN A 26 17.14 6.50 -13.84
CA GLN A 26 16.72 5.47 -14.79
C GLN A 26 16.40 6.06 -16.17
N GLN A 27 15.74 7.21 -16.19
CA GLN A 27 15.36 7.88 -17.43
C GLN A 27 16.59 8.41 -18.17
N GLU A 28 17.52 9.04 -17.45
CA GLU A 28 18.79 9.54 -18.01
C GLU A 28 19.61 8.39 -18.59
N LEU A 29 19.84 7.34 -17.82
CA LEU A 29 20.61 6.17 -18.25
C LEU A 29 19.95 5.46 -19.44
N CYS A 30 18.61 5.36 -19.45
CA CYS A 30 17.87 4.80 -20.58
C CYS A 30 18.07 5.62 -21.86
N LEU A 31 18.07 6.96 -21.76
CA LEU A 31 18.30 7.84 -22.91
C LEU A 31 19.74 7.71 -23.43
N GLU A 32 20.72 7.64 -22.54
CA GLU A 32 22.13 7.43 -22.91
C GLU A 32 22.33 6.09 -23.61
N LEU A 33 21.82 5.01 -23.02
CA LEU A 33 21.93 3.67 -23.61
C LEU A 33 21.21 3.58 -24.96
N LYS A 34 20.03 4.19 -25.11
CA LYS A 34 19.35 4.28 -26.41
C LYS A 34 20.15 5.09 -27.44
N ARG A 35 20.83 6.16 -27.03
CA ARG A 35 21.69 6.95 -27.94
C ARG A 35 22.91 6.18 -28.39
N LEU A 36 23.58 5.48 -27.47
CA LEU A 36 24.83 4.76 -27.76
C LEU A 36 24.61 3.48 -28.55
N TYR A 37 23.49 2.81 -28.27
CA TYR A 37 23.30 1.43 -28.70
C TYR A 37 22.02 1.17 -29.49
N GLY A 38 21.10 2.14 -29.54
CA GLY A 38 19.86 2.05 -30.29
C GLY A 38 19.05 0.80 -29.96
N ASP A 39 18.65 0.08 -31.01
CA ASP A 39 17.79 -1.10 -30.90
C ASP A 39 18.44 -2.26 -30.16
N ALA A 40 19.77 -2.37 -30.16
CA ALA A 40 20.47 -3.44 -29.47
C ALA A 40 20.33 -3.34 -27.93
N PHE A 41 20.18 -2.13 -27.39
CA PHE A 41 19.81 -1.95 -25.98
C PHE A 41 18.34 -2.32 -25.73
N VAL A 42 17.43 -1.87 -26.60
CA VAL A 42 15.99 -2.16 -26.47
C VAL A 42 15.70 -3.66 -26.54
N GLN A 43 16.44 -4.39 -27.38
CA GLN A 43 16.34 -5.85 -27.51
C GLN A 43 17.03 -6.62 -26.38
N GLY A 44 17.78 -5.93 -25.50
CA GLY A 44 18.51 -6.58 -24.40
C GLY A 44 19.68 -7.44 -24.88
N SER A 45 20.18 -7.24 -26.10
CA SER A 45 21.30 -8.00 -26.66
C SER A 45 22.66 -7.48 -26.20
N ILE A 46 22.68 -6.43 -25.38
CA ILE A 46 23.91 -5.76 -24.93
C ILE A 46 24.25 -6.18 -23.51
N ARG A 47 25.54 -6.53 -23.34
CA ARG A 47 26.14 -6.84 -22.04
C ARG A 47 27.27 -5.85 -21.77
N THR A 48 26.88 -4.65 -21.39
CA THR A 48 27.80 -3.59 -20.94
C THR A 48 27.51 -3.32 -19.48
N GLU A 49 28.51 -2.82 -18.75
CA GLU A 49 28.37 -2.42 -17.34
C GLU A 49 27.19 -1.44 -17.17
N ALA A 50 27.09 -0.42 -18.03
CA ALA A 50 25.96 0.52 -18.02
C ALA A 50 24.59 -0.15 -18.25
N SER A 51 24.51 -1.20 -19.07
CA SER A 51 23.26 -1.96 -19.25
C SER A 51 22.92 -2.77 -18.00
N GLU A 52 23.92 -3.31 -17.31
CA GLU A 52 23.73 -4.03 -16.04
C GLU A 52 23.31 -3.07 -14.92
N GLU A 53 23.91 -1.89 -14.84
CA GLU A 53 23.50 -0.80 -13.93
C GLU A 53 22.04 -0.42 -14.16
N TYR A 54 21.62 -0.25 -15.40
CA TYR A 54 20.21 0.01 -15.75
C TYR A 54 19.27 -1.10 -15.24
N HIS A 55 19.65 -2.37 -15.41
CA HIS A 55 18.86 -3.49 -14.90
C HIS A 55 18.84 -3.55 -13.37
N GLN A 56 19.94 -3.22 -12.71
CA GLN A 56 20.00 -3.15 -11.25
C GLN A 56 19.11 -2.02 -10.73
N LEU A 57 19.16 -0.84 -11.35
CA LEU A 57 18.33 0.31 -11.00
C LEU A 57 16.83 -0.02 -11.19
N ASN A 58 16.46 -0.70 -12.27
CA ASN A 58 15.10 -1.20 -12.47
C ASN A 58 14.62 -2.13 -11.35
N ARG A 59 15.50 -3.02 -10.88
CA ARG A 59 15.20 -3.93 -9.76
C ARG A 59 15.03 -3.15 -8.46
N GLN A 60 15.87 -2.15 -8.21
CA GLN A 60 15.77 -1.29 -7.02
C GLN A 60 14.45 -0.52 -7.02
N ILE A 61 14.11 0.18 -8.11
CA ILE A 61 12.83 0.89 -8.27
C ILE A 61 11.65 -0.05 -8.01
N THR A 62 11.67 -1.25 -8.61
CA THR A 62 10.61 -2.25 -8.42
C THR A 62 10.49 -2.69 -6.96
N THR A 63 11.62 -2.86 -6.28
CA THR A 63 11.67 -3.31 -4.88
C THR A 63 11.14 -2.23 -3.94
N VAL A 64 11.63 -1.00 -4.07
CA VAL A 64 11.18 0.16 -3.28
C VAL A 64 9.69 0.40 -3.51
N THR A 65 9.23 0.39 -4.77
CA THR A 65 7.80 0.56 -5.09
C THR A 65 6.94 -0.49 -4.38
N LYS A 66 7.33 -1.78 -4.45
CA LYS A 66 6.58 -2.86 -3.78
C LYS A 66 6.60 -2.73 -2.26
N MET A 67 7.71 -2.31 -1.68
CA MET A 67 7.81 -2.08 -0.23
C MET A 67 6.85 -0.98 0.22
N LEU A 68 6.86 0.17 -0.46
CA LEU A 68 5.97 1.28 -0.16
C LEU A 68 4.49 0.90 -0.32
N GLU A 69 4.13 0.16 -1.38
CA GLU A 69 2.78 -0.35 -1.56
C GLU A 69 2.35 -1.30 -0.43
N GLN A 70 3.26 -2.14 0.05
CA GLN A 70 2.99 -3.07 1.16
C GLN A 70 2.87 -2.35 2.50
N GLU A 71 3.67 -1.32 2.73
CA GLU A 71 3.61 -0.50 3.93
C GLU A 71 2.31 0.29 3.97
N LEU A 72 1.94 0.94 2.86
CA LEU A 72 0.65 1.61 2.70
C LEU A 72 -0.50 0.63 2.95
N LYS A 73 -0.48 -0.56 2.35
CA LYS A 73 -1.52 -1.58 2.59
C LYS A 73 -1.61 -1.96 4.08
N ARG A 74 -0.48 -2.11 4.77
CA ARG A 74 -0.47 -2.46 6.20
C ARG A 74 -1.06 -1.34 7.05
N GLU A 75 -0.67 -0.09 6.81
CA GLU A 75 -1.19 1.08 7.54
C GLU A 75 -2.71 1.20 7.37
N TYR A 76 -3.20 1.18 6.13
CA TYR A 76 -4.64 1.32 5.86
C TYR A 76 -5.46 0.10 6.28
N GLN A 77 -4.89 -1.10 6.29
CA GLN A 77 -5.58 -2.27 6.88
C GLN A 77 -5.72 -2.15 8.41
N GLN A 78 -4.70 -1.61 9.09
CA GLN A 78 -4.77 -1.36 10.54
C GLN A 78 -5.81 -0.29 10.88
N ASP A 79 -5.82 0.80 10.13
CA ASP A 79 -6.81 1.89 10.30
C ASP A 79 -8.23 1.38 10.06
N TYR A 80 -8.44 0.58 9.03
CA TYR A 80 -9.74 0.00 8.72
C TYR A 80 -10.24 -0.95 9.81
N PHE A 81 -9.37 -1.82 10.33
CA PHE A 81 -9.72 -2.74 11.41
C PHE A 81 -10.13 -1.96 12.67
N TYR A 82 -9.36 -0.93 13.04
CA TYR A 82 -9.67 -0.08 14.19
C TYR A 82 -10.99 0.69 13.99
N TYR A 83 -11.23 1.20 12.78
CA TYR A 83 -12.48 1.88 12.43
C TYR A 83 -13.69 0.96 12.56
N ILE A 84 -13.65 -0.23 11.94
CA ILE A 84 -14.71 -1.24 12.07
C ILE A 84 -14.94 -1.58 13.54
N TYR A 85 -13.86 -1.89 14.27
CA TYR A 85 -13.95 -2.26 15.67
C TYR A 85 -14.62 -1.18 16.50
N LYS A 86 -14.26 0.09 16.29
CA LYS A 86 -14.87 1.24 16.96
C LYS A 86 -16.36 1.40 16.63
N GLU A 87 -16.75 1.22 15.38
CA GLU A 87 -18.16 1.27 14.97
C GLU A 87 -18.97 0.11 15.55
N GLU A 88 -18.42 -1.10 15.58
CA GLU A 88 -19.06 -2.26 16.23
C GLU A 88 -19.22 -2.04 17.74
N LEU A 89 -18.21 -1.50 18.43
CA LEU A 89 -18.34 -1.12 19.84
C LEU A 89 -19.45 -0.10 20.08
N LYS A 90 -19.57 0.93 19.22
CA LYS A 90 -20.67 1.90 19.31
C LYS A 90 -22.04 1.24 19.15
N LYS A 91 -22.18 0.26 18.25
CA LYS A 91 -23.44 -0.50 18.08
C LYS A 91 -23.76 -1.31 19.33
N ILE A 92 -22.78 -1.99 19.91
CA ILE A 92 -22.96 -2.78 21.15
C ILE A 92 -23.38 -1.87 22.31
N ILE A 93 -22.69 -0.75 22.53
CA ILE A 93 -23.02 0.20 23.60
C ILE A 93 -24.44 0.74 23.42
N LYS A 94 -24.81 1.16 22.20
CA LYS A 94 -26.19 1.60 21.90
C LYS A 94 -27.22 0.53 22.24
N LYS A 95 -26.96 -0.73 21.87
CA LYS A 95 -27.85 -1.85 22.18
C LYS A 95 -28.00 -2.07 23.69
N ILE A 96 -26.89 -2.04 24.43
CA ILE A 96 -26.89 -2.19 25.90
C ILE A 96 -27.69 -1.07 26.56
N ILE A 97 -27.48 0.18 26.14
CA ILE A 97 -28.23 1.34 26.67
C ILE A 97 -29.72 1.15 26.44
N VAL A 98 -30.14 0.77 25.22
CA VAL A 98 -31.55 0.49 24.92
C VAL A 98 -32.09 -0.64 25.81
N MET A 99 -31.36 -1.75 25.94
CA MET A 99 -31.78 -2.87 26.79
C MET A 99 -31.91 -2.47 28.27
N ALA A 100 -30.97 -1.69 28.79
CA ALA A 100 -30.99 -1.21 30.17
C ALA A 100 -32.18 -0.28 30.45
N LEU A 101 -32.54 0.58 29.50
CA LEU A 101 -33.72 1.44 29.60
C LEU A 101 -35.03 0.65 29.58
N THR A 102 -35.06 -0.51 28.93
CA THR A 102 -36.23 -1.41 28.87
C THR A 102 -36.24 -2.48 29.96
N TYR A 103 -35.23 -2.54 30.82
CA TYR A 103 -35.10 -3.59 31.82
C TYR A 103 -36.11 -3.38 32.96
N VAL A 104 -37.09 -4.28 33.05
CA VAL A 104 -38.00 -4.39 34.19
C VAL A 104 -37.51 -5.51 35.09
N LYS A 105 -37.21 -5.20 36.36
CA LYS A 105 -36.71 -6.18 37.33
C LYS A 105 -37.76 -7.28 37.52
N PRO A 106 -37.42 -8.56 37.34
CA PRO A 106 -38.38 -9.65 37.50
C PRO A 106 -38.81 -9.74 38.97
N VAL A 107 -40.12 -9.75 39.20
CA VAL A 107 -40.70 -9.98 40.53
C VAL A 107 -40.74 -11.49 40.75
N VAL A 108 -39.77 -12.02 41.49
CA VAL A 108 -39.78 -13.41 41.94
C VAL A 108 -40.66 -13.50 43.18
N LYS A 109 -41.79 -14.22 43.09
CA LYS A 109 -42.62 -14.55 44.25
C LYS A 109 -42.20 -15.92 44.76
N HIS A 110 -41.87 -16.00 46.04
CA HIS A 110 -41.62 -17.25 46.77
C HIS A 110 -42.92 -17.87 47.26
#